data_AF-A0A4V2WJ42-F1
#
_entry.id   AF-A0A4V2WJ42-F1
#
_cell.length_a   1.000
_cell.length_b   1.000
_cell.length_c   1.000
_cell.angle_alpha   90.00
_cell.angle_beta   90.00
_cell.angle_gamma   90.00
#
_symmetry.space_group_name_H-M   'P 1'
#
loop_
_entity.id
_entity.type
_entity.pdbx_description
1 polymer ?
#
loop_
_entity_poly.entity_id
_entity_poly.type
_entity_poly.pdbx_seq_one_letter_code
_entity_poly.pdbx_strand_id
1 'polypeptide(L)'
;MIIFWLTLGALMASSIWFVYIKFQAAGKMSVARWILTAISVIWGAFLLAWIVYSIAEGEMQAAGMGFLIFGAILLVLIILTVRLDSLIPSKKKANKVEAA
;
A
#
# COMPACT_ATOMS: atom_id res chain seq x y z
N MET A 1 18.90 -0.08 -16.84
CA MET A 1 17.69 0.56 -16.26
C MET A 1 16.36 0.02 -16.77
N ILE A 2 16.21 -0.46 -18.02
CA ILE A 2 14.92 -0.99 -18.49
C ILE A 2 14.43 -2.22 -17.69
N ILE A 3 15.34 -3.12 -17.30
CA ILE A 3 15.01 -4.30 -16.50
C ILE A 3 14.40 -3.91 -15.15
N PHE A 4 14.90 -2.85 -14.51
CA PHE A 4 14.35 -2.33 -13.26
C PHE A 4 12.90 -1.88 -13.41
N TRP A 5 12.59 -1.14 -14.47
CA TRP A 5 11.22 -0.68 -14.71
C TRP A 5 10.25 -1.84 -15.01
N LEU A 6 10.71 -2.87 -15.72
CA LEU A 6 9.93 -4.07 -15.97
C LEU A 6 9.67 -4.86 -14.68
N THR A 7 10.70 -5.06 -13.85
CA THR A 7 10.53 -5.76 -12.57
C THR A 7 9.66 -4.96 -11.60
N LEU A 8 9.78 -3.62 -11.59
CA LEU A 8 8.93 -2.76 -10.78
C LEU A 8 7.47 -2.83 -11.22
N GLY A 9 7.19 -2.78 -12.52
CA GLY A 9 5.85 -2.95 -13.07
C GLY A 9 5.24 -4.31 -12.72
N ALA A 10 6.01 -5.39 -12.88
CA ALA A 10 5.59 -6.74 -12.49
C ALA A 10 5.31 -6.84 -10.98
N LEU A 11 6.14 -6.20 -10.14
CA LEU A 11 5.95 -6.15 -8.69
C LEU A 11 4.68 -5.39 -8.31
N MET A 12 4.38 -4.27 -8.97
CA MET A 12 3.15 -3.50 -8.75
C MET A 12 1.92 -4.33 -9.10
N ALA A 13 1.89 -4.95 -10.29
CA ALA A 13 0.78 -5.80 -10.72
C ALA A 13 0.59 -7.00 -9.78
N SER A 14 1.68 -7.65 -9.39
CA SER A 14 1.66 -8.78 -8.44
C SER A 14 1.16 -8.35 -7.06
N SER A 15 1.52 -7.16 -6.59
CA SER A 15 1.08 -6.62 -5.31
C SER A 15 -0.43 -6.36 -5.30
N ILE A 16 -0.96 -5.74 -6.38
CA ILE A 16 -2.40 -5.51 -6.53
C ILE A 16 -3.15 -6.86 -6.56
N TRP A 17 -2.65 -7.80 -7.37
CA TRP A 17 -3.24 -9.13 -7.50
C TRP A 17 -3.27 -9.89 -6.17
N PHE A 18 -2.16 -9.85 -5.42
CA PHE A 18 -2.06 -10.48 -4.11
C PHE A 18 -3.09 -9.92 -3.12
N VAL A 19 -3.22 -8.60 -3.06
CA VAL A 19 -4.19 -7.95 -2.17
C VAL A 19 -5.63 -8.27 -2.58
N TYR A 20 -5.91 -8.29 -3.88
CA TYR A 20 -7.20 -8.72 -4.40
C TYR A 20 -7.55 -10.12 -3.92
N ILE A 21 -6.70 -11.13 -4.16
CA ILE A 21 -6.95 -12.51 -3.71
C ILE A 21 -7.17 -12.55 -2.19
N LYS A 22 -6.27 -11.92 -1.43
CA LYS A 22 -6.27 -11.96 0.03
C LYS A 22 -7.58 -11.46 0.65
N PHE A 23 -8.14 -10.36 0.14
CA PHE A 23 -9.33 -9.75 0.73
C PHE A 23 -10.63 -10.09 0.01
N GLN A 24 -10.58 -10.39 -1.29
CA GLN A 24 -11.73 -10.87 -2.05
C GLN A 24 -12.17 -12.26 -1.55
N ALA A 25 -11.23 -13.18 -1.35
CA ALA A 25 -11.54 -14.51 -0.83
C ALA A 25 -12.18 -14.47 0.58
N ALA A 26 -11.86 -13.44 1.35
CA ALA A 26 -12.43 -13.23 2.68
C ALA A 26 -13.77 -12.46 2.66
N GLY A 27 -14.26 -12.02 1.50
CA GLY A 27 -15.46 -11.18 1.38
C GLY A 27 -15.30 -9.78 2.00
N LYS A 28 -14.06 -9.31 2.21
CA LYS A 28 -13.74 -8.05 2.87
C LYS A 28 -13.23 -6.97 1.90
N MET A 29 -13.31 -7.22 0.60
CA MET A 29 -12.86 -6.24 -0.37
C MET A 29 -13.88 -5.11 -0.48
N SER A 30 -13.45 -3.87 -0.20
CA SER A 30 -14.28 -2.66 -0.28
C SER A 30 -13.62 -1.65 -1.21
N VAL A 31 -14.40 -0.69 -1.71
CA VAL A 31 -13.88 0.42 -2.55
C VAL A 31 -12.78 1.19 -1.83
N ALA A 32 -12.96 1.46 -0.54
CA ALA A 32 -11.94 2.12 0.28
C ALA A 32 -10.64 1.32 0.38
N ARG A 33 -10.73 -0.01 0.56
CA ARG A 33 -9.56 -0.89 0.56
C ARG A 33 -8.87 -0.93 -0.82
N TRP A 34 -9.64 -0.91 -1.91
CA TRP A 34 -9.11 -0.79 -3.27
C TRP A 34 -8.31 0.49 -3.47
N ILE A 35 -8.86 1.63 -3.08
CA ILE A 35 -8.18 2.94 -3.19
C ILE A 35 -6.90 2.95 -2.36
N LEU A 36 -6.97 2.51 -1.10
CA LEU A 36 -5.79 2.43 -0.22
C LEU A 36 -4.71 1.50 -0.78
N THR A 37 -5.11 0.39 -1.40
CA THR A 37 -4.19 -0.55 -2.06
C THR A 37 -3.50 0.11 -3.24
N ALA A 38 -4.26 0.79 -4.11
CA ALA A 38 -3.70 1.48 -5.27
C ALA A 38 -2.70 2.56 -4.86
N ILE A 39 -3.06 3.39 -3.87
CA ILE A 39 -2.16 4.41 -3.32
C ILE A 39 -0.91 3.76 -2.74
N SER A 40 -1.05 2.71 -1.92
CA SER A 40 0.09 2.02 -1.31
C SER A 40 1.05 1.44 -2.34
N VAL A 41 0.53 0.83 -3.40
CA VAL A 41 1.35 0.22 -4.46
C VAL A 41 2.09 1.28 -5.28
N ILE A 42 1.40 2.37 -5.66
CA ILE A 42 2.03 3.49 -6.38
C ILE A 42 3.10 4.14 -5.50
N TRP A 43 2.80 4.36 -4.21
CA TRP A 43 3.73 4.95 -3.26
C TRP A 43 4.97 4.08 -3.02
N GLY A 44 4.77 2.76 -2.90
CA GLY A 44 5.87 1.80 -2.79
C GLY A 44 6.73 1.76 -4.06
N ALA A 45 6.12 1.84 -5.24
CA ALA A 45 6.86 1.92 -6.49
C ALA A 45 7.68 3.20 -6.60
N PHE A 46 7.09 4.34 -6.22
CA PHE A 46 7.79 5.62 -6.13
C PHE A 46 8.98 5.54 -5.17
N LEU A 47 8.80 4.98 -3.98
CA LEU A 47 9.88 4.83 -3.00
C LEU A 47 11.06 4.00 -3.56
N LEU A 48 10.77 2.88 -4.21
CA LEU A 48 11.81 2.03 -4.80
C LEU A 48 12.52 2.74 -5.96
N ALA A 49 11.76 3.44 -6.82
CA ALA A 49 12.33 4.23 -7.90
C ALA A 49 13.24 5.35 -7.36
N TRP A 50 12.80 6.07 -6.33
CA TRP A 50 13.57 7.11 -5.65
C TRP A 50 14.91 6.56 -5.14
N ILE A 51 14.88 5.46 -4.38
CA ILE A 51 16.09 4.85 -3.82
C ILE A 51 17.06 4.45 -4.94
N VAL A 52 16.57 3.75 -5.98
CA VAL A 52 17.43 3.27 -7.06
C VAL A 52 18.05 4.42 -7.84
N TYR A 53 17.29 5.49 -8.12
CA TYR A 53 17.82 6.67 -8.80
C TYR A 53 18.82 7.44 -7.94
N SER A 54 18.51 7.71 -6.66
CA SER A 54 19.45 8.37 -5.76
C SER A 54 20.76 7.60 -5.61
N ILE A 55 20.71 6.26 -5.55
CA ILE A 55 21.93 5.43 -5.52
C ILE A 55 22.69 5.55 -6.85
N ALA A 56 21.99 5.50 -7.99
CA ALA A 56 22.61 5.61 -9.31
C ALA A 56 23.28 6.98 -9.54
N GLU A 57 22.75 8.03 -8.92
CA GLU A 57 23.31 9.40 -8.95
C GLU A 57 24.39 9.63 -7.88
N GLY A 58 24.71 8.62 -7.06
CA GLY A 58 25.71 8.72 -6.00
C GLY A 58 25.23 9.40 -4.72
N GLU A 59 23.94 9.78 -4.64
CA GLU A 59 23.31 10.44 -3.51
C GLU A 59 22.83 9.43 -2.44
N MET A 60 23.75 8.67 -1.86
CA MET A 60 23.39 7.63 -0.87
C MET A 60 22.64 8.19 0.35
N GLN A 61 22.93 9.42 0.76
CA GLN A 61 22.21 10.07 1.87
C GLN A 61 20.75 10.38 1.51
N ALA A 62 20.48 10.81 0.27
CA ALA A 62 19.12 11.04 -0.22
C ALA A 62 18.33 9.74 -0.32
N ALA A 63 18.98 8.64 -0.74
CA ALA A 63 18.39 7.31 -0.74
C ALA A 63 17.99 6.86 0.68
N GLY A 64 18.88 7.05 1.65
CA GLY A 64 18.63 6.72 3.06
C GLY A 64 17.51 7.55 3.69
N MET A 65 17.52 8.87 3.50
CA MET A 65 16.46 9.75 4.00
C MET A 65 15.11 9.44 3.35
N GLY A 66 15.10 9.23 2.02
CA GLY A 66 13.91 8.84 1.28
C GLY A 66 13.31 7.52 1.79
N PHE A 67 14.16 6.52 2.03
CA PHE A 67 13.72 5.24 2.63
C PHE A 67 13.04 5.44 3.99
N LEU A 68 13.64 6.22 4.89
CA LEU A 68 13.09 6.44 6.23
C LEU A 68 11.75 7.18 6.18
N ILE A 69 11.67 8.29 5.43
CA ILE A 69 10.48 9.14 5.40
C ILE A 69 9.36 8.46 4.60
N PHE A 70 9.64 8.10 3.35
CA PHE A 70 8.61 7.51 2.49
C PHE A 70 8.26 6.09 2.90
N GLY A 71 9.21 5.33 3.46
CA GLY A 71 8.98 4.01 4.01
C GLY A 71 8.09 4.03 5.26
N ALA A 72 8.26 5.02 6.14
CA ALA A 72 7.35 5.22 7.27
C ALA A 72 5.92 5.52 6.79
N ILE A 73 5.76 6.40 5.80
CA ILE A 73 4.46 6.70 5.18
C ILE A 73 3.85 5.43 4.55
N LEU A 74 4.65 4.65 3.83
CA LEU A 74 4.22 3.40 3.22
C LEU A 74 3.73 2.39 4.28
N LEU A 75 4.45 2.25 5.40
CA LEU A 75 4.05 1.41 6.52
C LEU A 75 2.68 1.81 7.08
N VAL A 76 2.46 3.12 7.27
CA VAL A 76 1.16 3.64 7.73
C VAL A 76 0.06 3.27 6.73
N LEU A 77 0.27 3.49 5.43
CA LEU A 77 -0.70 3.15 4.38
C LEU A 77 -1.04 1.64 4.36
N ILE A 78 -0.03 0.78 4.52
CA ILE A 78 -0.22 -0.67 4.59
C ILE A 78 -1.05 -1.05 5.83
N ILE A 79 -0.73 -0.48 7.00
CA ILE A 79 -1.46 -0.72 8.24
C ILE A 79 -2.92 -0.32 8.08
N LEU A 80 -3.19 0.88 7.52
CA LEU A 80 -4.54 1.36 7.25
C LEU A 80 -5.31 0.42 6.31
N THR A 81 -4.66 -0.07 5.24
CA THR A 81 -5.25 -1.00 4.28
C THR A 81 -5.67 -2.31 4.94
N VAL A 82 -4.78 -2.90 5.74
CA VAL A 82 -4.98 -4.21 6.38
C VAL A 82 -5.97 -4.11 7.55
N ARG A 83 -5.91 -3.02 8.33
CA ARG A 83 -6.72 -2.82 9.53
C ARG A 83 -8.00 -2.03 9.29
N LEU A 84 -8.36 -1.76 8.02
CA LEU A 84 -9.52 -0.96 7.67
C LEU A 84 -10.82 -1.38 8.39
N ASP A 85 -11.09 -2.70 8.46
CA ASP A 85 -12.31 -3.24 9.09
C ASP A 85 -12.36 -3.03 10.61
N SER A 86 -11.20 -2.92 11.27
CA SER A 86 -11.12 -2.61 12.71
C SER A 86 -11.17 -1.11 13.00
N LEU A 87 -10.81 -0.27 12.03
CA LEU A 87 -10.76 1.19 12.18
C LEU A 87 -12.09 1.86 11.81
N ILE A 88 -12.86 1.27 10.90
CA ILE A 88 -14.18 1.76 10.51
C ILE A 88 -15.22 0.72 10.94
N PRO A 89 -15.84 0.86 12.13
CA PRO A 89 -16.93 -0.02 12.52
C PRO A 89 -18.09 0.14 11.53
N SER A 90 -18.50 -0.97 10.92
CA SER A 90 -19.65 -1.01 10.04
C SER A 90 -20.90 -0.50 10.78
N LYS A 91 -21.58 0.51 10.22
CA LYS A 91 -22.86 1.05 10.73
C LYS A 91 -23.91 -0.02 11.01
N LYS A 92 -23.78 -1.22 10.43
CA LYS A 92 -24.68 -2.36 10.67
C LYS A 92 -24.69 -2.84 12.13
N LYS A 93 -23.64 -2.57 12.92
CA LYS A 93 -23.63 -2.85 14.37
C LYS A 93 -24.29 -1.75 15.21
N ALA A 94 -24.31 -0.50 14.75
CA ALA A 94 -24.90 0.61 15.51
C ALA A 94 -26.43 0.47 15.62
N ASN A 95 -27.12 0.15 14.51
CA ASN A 95 -28.58 -0.01 14.50
C ASN A 95 -29.08 -1.24 15.28
N LYS A 96 -28.22 -2.22 15.59
CA LYS A 96 -28.64 -3.39 16.40
C LYS A 96 -28.57 -3.11 17.91
N VAL A 97 -27.84 -2.08 18.33
CA VAL A 97 -27.75 -1.65 19.73
C VAL A 97 -28.89 -0.71 20.09
N GLU A 98 -29.39 0.08 19.13
CA GLU A 98 -30.56 0.96 19.34
C GLU A 98 -31.91 0.24 19.27
N ALA A 99 -31.93 -1.01 18.77
CA ALA A 99 -33.15 -1.81 18.62
C ALA A 99 -33.30 -2.91 19.69
N ALA A 100 -32.51 -2.85 20.77
CA ALA A 100 -32.53 -3.80 21.89
C ALA A 100 -32.95 -3.13 23.19
#